data_AF-A0A9D8ZQ42-F1
#
_entry.id   AF-A0A9D8ZQ42-F1
#
_cell.length_a   1.000
_cell.length_b   1.000
_cell.length_c   1.000
_cell.angle_alpha   90.00
_cell.angle_beta   90.00
_cell.angle_gamma   90.00
#
_symmetry.space_group_name_H-M   'P 1'
#
loop_
_entity.id
_entity.type
_entity.pdbx_description
1 polymer ?
#
loop_
_entity_poly.entity_id
_entity_poly.type
_entity_poly.pdbx_seq_one_letter_code
_entity_poly.pdbx_strand_id
1 'polypeptide(L)'
;MISDERVIESLSCGIPLHDFGTHNWALTREQALQAIGELELMNVPILGGDVVEIDKGKIEFNYDNWHCDLNDGELKRAYVSRSAICARHYIVEYDDTKSSRAHFVLVPGD
;
A
#
# COMPACT_ATOMS: atom_id res chain seq x y z
N MET A 1 -6.29 -2.35 13.47
CA MET A 1 -5.79 -3.61 12.89
C MET A 1 -6.75 -3.99 11.80
N ILE A 2 -6.26 -4.26 10.58
CA ILE A 2 -7.09 -4.79 9.50
C ILE A 2 -7.69 -6.11 9.98
N SER A 3 -9.01 -6.19 10.07
CA SER A 3 -9.72 -7.40 10.51
C SER A 3 -10.58 -8.04 9.42
N ASP A 4 -10.65 -7.42 8.23
CA ASP A 4 -11.36 -8.01 7.08
C ASP A 4 -10.44 -9.01 6.38
N GLU A 5 -10.83 -10.28 6.39
CA GLU A 5 -10.06 -11.39 5.79
C GLU A 5 -9.81 -11.17 4.29
N ARG A 6 -10.73 -10.51 3.57
CA ARG A 6 -10.57 -10.24 2.13
C ARG A 6 -9.49 -9.22 1.86
N VAL A 7 -9.36 -8.21 2.74
CA VAL A 7 -8.28 -7.22 2.67
C VAL A 7 -6.94 -7.89 2.96
N ILE A 8 -6.91 -8.80 3.94
CA ILE A 8 -5.71 -9.59 4.25
C ILE A 8 -5.32 -10.45 3.03
N GLU A 9 -6.27 -11.16 2.41
CA GLU A 9 -6.00 -11.99 1.23
C GLU A 9 -5.33 -11.18 0.10
N SER A 10 -5.89 -10.01 -0.25
CA SER A 10 -5.33 -9.13 -1.29
C SER A 10 -3.90 -8.68 -1.02
N LEU A 11 -3.54 -8.47 0.25
CA LEU A 11 -2.21 -8.00 0.64
C LEU A 11 -1.24 -9.15 0.91
N SER A 12 -1.73 -10.34 1.26
CA SER A 12 -0.92 -11.45 1.75
C SER A 12 -0.01 -12.12 0.71
N CYS A 13 -0.07 -11.66 -0.55
CA CYS A 13 0.81 -12.10 -1.62
C CYS A 13 2.26 -11.55 -1.52
N GLY A 14 2.51 -10.58 -0.65
CA GLY A 14 3.83 -9.99 -0.41
C GLY A 14 4.65 -10.65 0.69
N ILE A 15 5.74 -9.97 1.08
CA ILE A 15 6.59 -10.39 2.22
C ILE A 15 5.97 -9.85 3.52
N PRO A 16 5.65 -10.70 4.51
CA PRO A 16 5.06 -10.23 5.76
C PRO A 16 6.05 -9.40 6.57
N LEU A 17 5.57 -8.32 7.17
CA LEU A 17 6.38 -7.41 8.00
C LEU A 17 6.10 -7.56 9.50
N HIS A 18 5.54 -8.71 9.92
CA HIS A 18 5.10 -8.96 11.31
C HIS A 18 6.23 -8.77 12.33
N ASP A 19 7.45 -9.19 11.97
CA ASP A 19 8.64 -9.07 12.82
C ASP A 19 9.09 -7.61 13.01
N PHE A 20 8.53 -6.68 12.24
CA PHE A 20 8.79 -5.23 12.31
C PHE A 20 7.63 -4.46 12.96
N GLY A 21 6.71 -5.17 13.65
CA GLY A 21 5.64 -4.55 14.44
C GLY A 21 4.44 -4.07 13.63
N THR A 22 4.33 -4.45 12.35
CA THR A 22 3.17 -4.15 11.50
C THR A 22 2.58 -5.43 10.92
N HIS A 23 1.25 -5.48 10.80
CA HIS A 23 0.52 -6.60 10.19
C HIS A 23 0.36 -6.43 8.68
N ASN A 24 1.23 -5.67 8.04
CA ASN A 24 1.21 -5.41 6.61
C ASN A 24 2.22 -6.28 5.86
N TRP A 25 2.15 -6.21 4.52
CA TRP A 25 3.03 -6.90 3.60
C TRP A 25 3.78 -5.89 2.74
N ALA A 26 5.05 -6.19 2.47
CA ALA A 26 5.86 -5.51 1.47
C ALA A 26 5.59 -6.14 0.10
N LEU A 27 5.01 -5.36 -0.80
CA LEU A 27 4.55 -5.79 -2.12
C LEU A 27 5.52 -5.33 -3.19
N THR A 28 5.74 -6.14 -4.22
CA THR A 28 6.35 -5.60 -5.45
C THR A 28 5.42 -4.55 -6.08
N ARG A 29 5.97 -3.75 -6.98
CA ARG A 29 5.18 -2.76 -7.76
C ARG A 29 3.94 -3.38 -8.40
N GLU A 30 4.09 -4.54 -9.05
CA GLU A 30 2.99 -5.25 -9.71
C GLU A 30 1.93 -5.72 -8.71
N GLN A 31 2.37 -6.36 -7.61
CA GLN A 31 1.48 -6.82 -6.55
C GLN A 31 0.71 -5.67 -5.91
N ALA A 32 1.38 -4.53 -5.67
CA ALA A 32 0.75 -3.36 -5.07
C ALA A 32 -0.31 -2.76 -6.01
N LEU A 33 -0.03 -2.66 -7.32
CA LEU A 33 -1.01 -2.18 -8.30
C LEU A 33 -2.22 -3.11 -8.41
N GLN A 34 -2.01 -4.43 -8.35
CA GLN A 34 -3.10 -5.40 -8.29
C GLN A 34 -3.93 -5.23 -7.00
N ALA A 35 -3.29 -5.19 -5.84
CA ALA A 35 -3.95 -5.03 -4.55
C ALA A 35 -4.76 -3.72 -4.48
N ILE A 36 -4.26 -2.61 -5.04
CA ILE A 36 -5.02 -1.35 -5.12
C ILE A 36 -6.33 -1.55 -5.91
N GLY A 37 -6.30 -2.31 -7.00
CA GLY A 37 -7.51 -2.66 -7.77
C GLY A 37 -8.51 -3.46 -6.94
N GLU A 38 -8.04 -4.45 -6.20
CA GLU A 38 -8.90 -5.29 -5.35
C GLU A 38 -9.51 -4.50 -4.19
N LEU A 39 -8.73 -3.63 -3.53
CA LEU A 39 -9.22 -2.75 -2.46
C LEU A 39 -10.29 -1.78 -2.96
N GLU A 40 -10.09 -1.19 -4.14
CA GLU A 40 -11.09 -0.32 -4.77
C GLU A 40 -12.40 -1.07 -5.07
N LEU A 41 -12.32 -2.31 -5.60
CA LEU A 41 -13.49 -3.16 -5.84
C LEU A 41 -14.22 -3.53 -4.54
N MET A 42 -13.49 -3.68 -3.44
CA MET A 42 -14.05 -3.93 -2.10
C MET A 42 -14.58 -2.67 -1.42
N ASN A 43 -14.49 -1.50 -2.06
CA ASN A 43 -14.87 -0.20 -1.50
C ASN A 43 -14.07 0.15 -0.23
N VAL A 44 -12.79 -0.24 -0.21
CA VAL A 44 -11.83 0.01 0.86
C VAL A 44 -10.89 1.15 0.44
N PRO A 45 -10.85 2.27 1.16
CA PRO A 45 -9.96 3.38 0.82
C PRO A 45 -8.51 3.05 1.21
N ILE A 46 -7.56 3.77 0.62
CA ILE A 46 -6.13 3.63 0.91
C ILE A 46 -5.64 4.91 1.58
N LEU A 47 -5.37 4.86 2.88
CA LEU A 47 -4.96 6.03 3.66
C LEU A 47 -3.58 6.53 3.26
N GLY A 48 -2.73 5.63 2.76
CA GLY A 48 -1.36 5.92 2.40
C GLY A 48 -0.55 4.64 2.23
N GLY A 49 0.76 4.78 2.40
CA GLY A 49 1.67 3.66 2.41
C GLY A 49 3.12 4.07 2.62
N ASP A 50 3.95 3.07 2.86
CA ASP A 50 5.39 3.20 3.06
C ASP A 50 6.14 2.50 1.93
N VAL A 51 7.40 2.89 1.73
CA VAL A 51 8.35 2.17 0.89
C VAL A 51 9.43 1.56 1.78
N VAL A 52 9.75 0.30 1.50
CA VAL A 52 10.86 -0.41 2.11
C VAL A 52 11.76 -0.98 1.04
N GLU A 53 13.05 -1.05 1.31
CA GLU A 53 14.00 -1.73 0.44
C GLU A 53 14.30 -3.12 1.00
N ILE A 54 14.30 -4.12 0.12
CA ILE A 54 14.61 -5.49 0.50
C ILE A 54 15.89 -5.95 -0.21
N ASP A 55 16.97 -6.11 0.55
CA ASP A 55 18.25 -6.61 0.05
C ASP A 55 18.72 -7.84 0.80
N LYS A 56 18.94 -8.94 0.09
CA LYS A 56 19.41 -10.22 0.66
C LYS A 56 18.60 -10.65 1.90
N GLY A 57 17.29 -10.40 1.88
CA GLY A 57 16.37 -10.73 2.96
C GLY A 57 16.37 -9.76 4.15
N LYS A 58 17.11 -8.64 4.08
CA LYS A 58 17.04 -7.56 5.06
C LYS A 58 16.11 -6.46 4.57
N ILE A 59 15.27 -5.97 5.48
CA ILE A 59 14.33 -4.89 5.22
C ILE A 59 14.94 -3.60 5.76
N GLU A 60 15.06 -2.61 4.88
CA GLU A 60 15.59 -1.29 5.19
C GLU A 60 14.49 -0.25 4.92
N PHE A 61 14.14 0.52 5.94
CA PHE A 61 13.17 1.60 5.81
C PHE A 61 13.89 2.84 5.27
N ASN A 62 13.44 3.35 4.13
CA ASN A 62 14.05 4.52 3.49
C ASN A 62 13.28 5.84 3.76
N TYR A 63 12.28 5.79 4.65
CA TYR A 63 11.38 6.89 5.04
C TYR A 63 10.53 7.48 3.92
N ASP A 64 10.60 6.93 2.70
CA ASP A 64 9.70 7.31 1.63
C ASP A 64 8.30 6.78 1.95
N ASN A 65 7.30 7.67 1.92
CA ASN A 65 5.91 7.35 2.19
C ASN A 65 4.99 8.31 1.45
N TRP A 66 3.71 7.97 1.42
CA TRP A 66 2.66 8.85 0.95
C TRP A 66 1.42 8.72 1.83
N HIS A 67 0.58 9.74 1.79
CA HIS A 67 -0.72 9.74 2.45
C HIS A 67 -1.77 10.33 1.51
N CYS A 68 -3.03 9.97 1.75
CA CYS A 68 -4.18 10.52 1.06
C CYS A 68 -5.32 10.69 2.08
N ASP A 69 -5.43 11.89 2.64
CA ASP A 69 -6.44 12.19 3.66
C ASP A 69 -7.84 12.29 3.06
N LEU A 70 -8.87 11.93 3.82
CA LEU A 70 -10.27 12.17 3.49
C LEU A 70 -10.53 13.68 3.46
N ASN A 71 -11.13 14.17 2.37
CA ASN A 71 -11.49 15.59 2.27
C ASN A 71 -12.77 15.89 3.06
N ASP A 72 -12.89 17.12 3.56
CA ASP A 72 -14.10 17.58 4.25
C ASP A 72 -15.35 17.41 3.38
N GLY A 73 -16.32 16.65 3.88
CA GLY A 73 -17.59 16.38 3.20
C GLY A 73 -17.49 15.42 2.00
N GLU A 74 -16.33 14.80 1.76
CA GLU A 74 -16.17 13.82 0.70
C GLU A 74 -16.95 12.53 1.00
N LEU A 75 -17.66 12.04 -0.02
CA LEU A 75 -18.37 10.77 0.09
C LEU A 75 -17.36 9.62 0.14
N LYS A 76 -17.59 8.59 0.98
CA LYS A 76 -16.71 7.41 1.10
C LYS A 76 -16.34 6.83 -0.27
N ARG A 77 -17.29 6.65 -1.20
CA ARG A 77 -17.01 6.14 -2.55
C ARG A 77 -16.04 7.02 -3.37
N ALA A 78 -16.15 8.34 -3.22
CA ALA A 78 -15.27 9.28 -3.92
C ALA A 78 -13.87 9.23 -3.31
N TYR A 79 -13.79 9.11 -1.99
CA TYR A 79 -12.54 8.92 -1.28
C TYR A 79 -11.85 7.60 -1.66
N VAL A 80 -12.59 6.49 -1.77
CA VAL A 80 -12.05 5.20 -2.24
C VAL A 80 -11.39 5.35 -3.61
N SER A 81 -12.10 5.89 -4.61
CA SER A 81 -11.51 6.06 -5.94
C SER A 81 -10.34 7.03 -5.95
N ARG A 82 -10.43 8.16 -5.23
CA ARG A 82 -9.34 9.15 -5.18
C ARG A 82 -8.09 8.59 -4.49
N SER A 83 -8.26 7.91 -3.36
CA SER A 83 -7.15 7.28 -2.64
C SER A 83 -6.47 6.18 -3.46
N ALA A 84 -7.24 5.37 -4.20
CA ALA A 84 -6.70 4.39 -5.13
C ALA A 84 -5.88 5.06 -6.26
N ILE A 85 -6.36 6.19 -6.82
CA ILE A 85 -5.61 6.97 -7.82
C ILE A 85 -4.32 7.52 -7.22
N CYS A 86 -4.36 8.12 -6.02
CA CYS A 86 -3.18 8.64 -5.33
C CYS A 86 -2.13 7.55 -5.11
N ALA A 87 -2.53 6.37 -4.63
CA ALA A 87 -1.64 5.24 -4.44
C ALA A 87 -1.04 4.74 -5.76
N ARG A 88 -1.85 4.59 -6.81
CA ARG A 88 -1.34 4.17 -8.14
C ARG A 88 -0.34 5.16 -8.70
N HIS A 89 -0.62 6.46 -8.63
CA HIS A 89 0.30 7.49 -9.10
C HIS A 89 1.62 7.44 -8.37
N TYR A 90 1.59 7.42 -7.03
CA TYR A 90 2.81 7.35 -6.24
C TYR A 90 3.65 6.12 -6.62
N ILE A 91 3.02 4.94 -6.67
CA ILE A 91 3.72 3.70 -7.01
C ILE A 91 4.28 3.80 -8.42
N VAL A 92 3.48 4.13 -9.43
CA VAL A 92 3.92 4.20 -10.85
C VAL A 92 5.06 5.20 -11.05
N GLU A 93 5.00 6.36 -10.40
CA GLU A 93 6.01 7.41 -10.52
C GLU A 93 7.23 7.20 -9.62
N TYR A 94 7.19 6.22 -8.69
CA TYR A 94 8.31 5.92 -7.83
C TYR A 94 9.52 5.51 -8.66
N ASP A 95 10.61 6.26 -8.51
CA ASP A 95 11.80 6.14 -9.34
C ASP A 95 12.65 4.93 -8.93
N ASP A 96 12.57 3.86 -9.72
CA ASP A 96 13.33 2.62 -9.53
C ASP A 96 14.85 2.81 -9.65
N THR A 97 15.33 3.94 -10.18
CA THR A 97 16.78 4.24 -10.23
C THR A 97 17.38 4.46 -8.85
N LYS A 98 16.54 4.73 -7.83
CA LYS A 98 16.97 4.78 -6.43
C LYS A 98 17.15 3.39 -5.84
N SER A 99 16.32 2.41 -6.22
CA SER A 99 16.46 1.02 -5.79
C SER A 99 15.52 0.08 -6.56
N SER A 100 16.06 -0.86 -7.34
CA SER A 100 15.30 -1.99 -7.90
C SER A 100 14.77 -2.97 -6.83
N ARG A 101 15.02 -2.65 -5.55
CA ARG A 101 14.67 -3.42 -4.36
C ARG A 101 13.48 -2.80 -3.60
N ALA A 102 12.88 -1.75 -4.13
CA ALA A 102 11.74 -1.08 -3.52
C ALA A 102 10.50 -1.99 -3.50
N HIS A 103 9.89 -2.08 -2.31
CA HIS A 103 8.61 -2.73 -2.07
C HIS A 103 7.68 -1.75 -1.38
N PHE A 104 6.40 -1.86 -1.68
CA PHE A 104 5.36 -0.94 -1.24
C PHE A 104 4.50 -1.59 -0.18
N VAL A 105 4.24 -0.85 0.89
CA VAL A 105 3.35 -1.26 1.98
C VAL A 105 2.10 -0.40 1.87
N LEU A 106 0.95 -1.02 1.65
CA LEU A 106 -0.33 -0.31 1.57
C LEU A 106 -0.97 -0.21 2.96
N VAL A 107 -1.51 0.96 3.29
CA VAL A 107 -2.30 1.19 4.51
C VAL A 107 -3.77 1.35 4.12
N PRO A 108 -4.58 0.28 4.14
CA PRO A 108 -6.01 0.38 3.90
C PRO A 108 -6.73 1.03 5.08
N GLY A 109 -7.83 1.73 4.80
CA GLY A 109 -8.73 2.30 5.81
C GLY A 109 -9.93 1.40 6.09
N ASP A 110 -10.66 1.72 7.16
CA ASP A 110 -11.86 1.00 7.61
C ASP A 110 -13.16 1.43 6.84
#